data_AF-E9Q9B8-F1
#
_entry.id   AF-E9Q9B8-F1
#
_cell.length_a   1.000
_cell.length_b   1.000
_cell.length_c   1.000
_cell.angle_alpha   90.00
_cell.angle_beta   90.00
_cell.angle_gamma   90.00
#
_symmetry.space_group_name_H-M   'P 1'
#
loop_
_entity.id
_entity.type
_entity.pdbx_description
1 polymer ?
#
loop_
_entity_poly.entity_id
_entity_poly.type
_entity_poly.pdbx_seq_one_letter_code
_entity_poly.pdbx_strand_id
1 'polypeptide(L)'
;MKILLLCVALLLIWDNGMVLGEQEVSDNELQELSTQGSRYINKEIQNAVQGVKHIKTLIEKTNAERKSLLNSLEEAKKKKEDALEDTRDSEMKLKAFPEVCNETMMALWEECKPCLKHTCMKFYARVCRSGSGLVGQQLEEFLNQSSPFYFWMNGDRIDSLLESDRQQSQVLDAMQDSFARASGIIDTLFQDRFFARELHDPH
;
A
#
# COMPACT_ATOMS: atom_id res chain seq x y z
N MET A 1 -78.67 21.95 -8.01
CA MET A 1 -77.24 21.99 -7.61
C MET A 1 -76.92 21.16 -6.37
N LYS A 2 -77.77 21.09 -5.34
CA LYS A 2 -77.52 20.26 -4.13
C LYS A 2 -77.44 18.75 -4.39
N ILE A 3 -78.24 18.21 -5.32
CA ILE A 3 -78.25 16.78 -5.67
C ILE A 3 -76.96 16.38 -6.41
N LEU A 4 -76.46 17.23 -7.32
CA LEU A 4 -75.19 17.01 -8.01
C LEU A 4 -74.00 17.00 -7.05
N LEU A 5 -73.99 17.89 -6.05
CA LEU A 5 -72.95 17.91 -5.00
C LEU A 5 -73.01 16.66 -4.11
N LEU A 6 -74.21 16.14 -3.81
CA LEU A 6 -74.40 14.89 -3.08
C LEU A 6 -73.92 13.67 -3.88
N CYS A 7 -74.19 13.62 -5.19
CA CYS A 7 -73.71 12.55 -6.07
C CYS A 7 -72.18 12.58 -6.24
N VAL A 8 -71.58 13.78 -6.36
CA VAL A 8 -70.11 13.92 -6.43
C VAL A 8 -69.46 13.56 -5.09
N ALA A 9 -70.06 13.92 -3.96
CA ALA A 9 -69.57 13.51 -2.65
C ALA A 9 -69.66 11.98 -2.47
N LEU A 10 -70.75 11.33 -2.91
CA LEU A 10 -70.88 9.87 -2.86
C LEU A 10 -69.88 9.14 -3.78
N LEU A 11 -69.56 9.71 -4.95
CA LEU A 11 -68.55 9.16 -5.85
C LEU A 11 -67.12 9.31 -5.29
N LEU A 12 -66.80 10.42 -4.62
CA LEU A 12 -65.49 10.63 -3.98
C LEU A 12 -65.30 9.79 -2.70
N ILE A 13 -66.39 9.37 -2.05
CA ILE A 13 -66.37 8.41 -0.93
C ILE A 13 -66.24 6.97 -1.44
N TRP A 14 -66.78 6.66 -2.63
CA TRP A 14 -66.62 5.36 -3.27
C TRP A 14 -65.18 5.10 -3.74
N ASP A 15 -64.49 6.13 -4.26
CA ASP A 15 -63.10 6.02 -4.73
C ASP A 15 -62.05 5.98 -3.61
N ASN A 16 -62.39 6.43 -2.39
CA ASN A 16 -61.49 6.39 -1.23
C ASN A 16 -61.88 5.33 -0.19
N GLY A 17 -62.81 4.43 -0.52
CA GLY A 17 -63.43 3.49 0.42
C GLY A 17 -63.18 2.01 0.14
N MET A 18 -62.36 1.67 -0.85
CA MET A 18 -61.84 0.32 -1.04
C MET A 18 -60.31 0.35 -0.98
N VAL A 19 -59.79 0.39 0.24
CA VAL A 19 -58.66 -0.50 0.52
C VAL A 19 -59.23 -1.88 0.23
N LEU A 20 -58.96 -2.40 -0.97
CA LEU A 20 -59.14 -3.82 -1.27
C LEU A 20 -58.54 -4.53 -0.08
N GLY A 21 -59.40 -5.21 0.67
CA GLY A 21 -59.05 -5.88 1.89
C GLY A 21 -57.73 -6.57 1.69
N GLU A 22 -56.81 -6.30 2.61
CA GLU A 22 -55.77 -7.21 3.07
C GLU A 22 -56.03 -8.58 2.44
N GLN A 23 -55.31 -8.88 1.35
CA GLN A 23 -55.29 -10.24 0.85
C GLN A 23 -54.55 -10.97 1.96
N GLU A 24 -55.32 -11.45 2.95
CA GLU A 24 -54.81 -12.23 4.05
C GLU A 24 -54.06 -13.37 3.39
N VAL A 25 -52.73 -13.24 3.41
CA VAL A 25 -51.83 -14.21 2.83
C VAL A 25 -52.20 -15.52 3.50
N SER A 26 -52.67 -16.48 2.71
CA SER A 26 -53.13 -17.76 3.25
C SER A 26 -51.99 -18.39 4.04
N ASP A 27 -52.29 -19.11 5.14
CA ASP A 27 -51.27 -19.86 5.88
C ASP A 27 -50.39 -20.73 4.97
N ASN A 28 -50.97 -21.27 3.90
CA ASN A 28 -50.23 -22.04 2.88
C ASN A 28 -49.27 -21.17 2.04
N GLU A 29 -49.68 -19.96 1.65
CA GLU A 29 -48.81 -19.01 0.94
C GLU A 29 -47.71 -18.48 1.86
N LEU A 30 -48.03 -18.22 3.13
CA LEU A 30 -47.07 -17.81 4.15
C LEU A 30 -46.02 -18.91 4.38
N GLN A 31 -46.47 -20.17 4.43
CA GLN A 31 -45.60 -21.34 4.55
C GLN A 31 -44.73 -21.50 3.30
N GLU A 32 -45.27 -21.35 2.10
CA GLU A 32 -44.48 -21.43 0.87
C GLU A 32 -43.43 -20.31 0.81
N LEU A 33 -43.81 -19.06 1.12
CA LEU A 33 -42.88 -17.92 1.18
C LEU A 33 -41.78 -18.12 2.22
N SER A 34 -42.12 -18.65 3.40
CA SER A 34 -41.14 -19.01 4.43
C SER A 34 -40.18 -20.09 3.95
N THR A 35 -40.69 -21.11 3.26
CA THR A 35 -39.89 -22.23 2.75
C THR A 35 -38.96 -21.79 1.61
N GLN A 36 -39.43 -20.91 0.71
CA GLN A 36 -38.61 -20.31 -0.34
C GLN A 36 -37.58 -19.34 0.22
N GLY A 37 -37.96 -18.50 1.19
CA GLY A 37 -37.06 -17.59 1.89
C GLY A 37 -35.95 -18.33 2.63
N SER A 38 -36.28 -19.41 3.34
CA SER A 38 -35.31 -20.27 4.02
C SER A 38 -34.32 -20.90 3.04
N ARG A 39 -34.81 -21.43 1.89
CA ARG A 39 -33.93 -21.95 0.83
C ARG A 39 -33.00 -20.89 0.26
N TYR A 40 -33.49 -19.67 0.02
CA TYR A 40 -32.67 -18.56 -0.45
C TYR A 40 -31.59 -18.18 0.58
N ILE A 41 -31.98 -17.99 1.85
CA ILE A 41 -31.05 -17.65 2.93
C ILE A 41 -29.98 -18.74 3.08
N ASN A 42 -30.37 -20.02 3.05
CA ASN A 42 -29.42 -21.13 3.18
C ASN A 42 -28.39 -21.14 2.04
N LYS A 43 -28.85 -20.86 0.79
CA LYS A 43 -27.97 -20.73 -0.37
C LYS A 43 -26.99 -19.55 -0.23
N GLU A 44 -27.47 -18.40 0.20
CA GLU A 44 -26.61 -17.22 0.43
C GLU A 44 -25.60 -17.46 1.56
N ILE A 45 -25.98 -18.18 2.63
CA ILE A 45 -25.06 -18.60 3.69
C ILE A 45 -23.99 -19.55 3.13
N GLN A 46 -24.36 -20.55 2.33
CA GLN A 46 -23.39 -21.47 1.71
C GLN A 46 -22.41 -20.73 0.79
N ASN A 47 -22.91 -19.80 -0.04
CA ASN A 47 -22.08 -18.97 -0.91
C ASN A 47 -21.07 -18.15 -0.09
N ALA A 48 -21.53 -17.52 0.99
CA ALA A 48 -20.67 -16.73 1.88
C ALA A 48 -19.60 -17.61 2.55
N VAL A 49 -19.97 -18.79 3.06
CA VAL A 49 -19.03 -19.74 3.68
C VAL A 49 -17.98 -20.21 2.67
N GLN A 50 -18.37 -20.50 1.44
CA GLN A 50 -17.44 -20.90 0.39
C GLN A 50 -16.46 -19.76 0.04
N GLY A 51 -16.96 -18.53 -0.05
CA GLY A 51 -16.13 -17.33 -0.24
C GLY A 51 -15.09 -17.16 0.86
N VAL A 52 -15.51 -17.27 2.12
CA VAL A 52 -14.60 -17.18 3.28
C VAL A 52 -13.57 -18.32 3.29
N LYS A 53 -13.96 -19.55 2.93
CA LYS A 53 -13.04 -20.69 2.78
C LYS A 53 -11.97 -20.44 1.72
N HIS A 54 -12.36 -19.84 0.58
CA HIS A 54 -11.41 -19.45 -0.45
C HIS A 54 -10.42 -18.39 0.04
N ILE A 55 -10.91 -17.38 0.77
CA ILE A 55 -10.07 -16.34 1.39
C ILE A 55 -9.05 -16.96 2.36
N LYS A 56 -9.43 -17.96 3.16
CA LYS A 56 -8.50 -18.67 4.04
C LYS A 56 -7.36 -19.33 3.28
N THR A 57 -7.67 -20.10 2.24
CA THR A 57 -6.64 -20.77 1.44
C THR A 57 -5.68 -19.77 0.80
N LEU A 58 -6.19 -18.63 0.32
CA LEU A 58 -5.36 -17.56 -0.21
C LEU A 58 -4.43 -16.97 0.86
N ILE A 59 -4.92 -16.77 2.08
CA ILE A 59 -4.13 -16.23 3.19
C ILE A 59 -3.06 -17.19 3.66
N GLU A 60 -3.38 -18.48 3.80
CA GLU A 60 -2.40 -19.51 4.17
C GLU A 60 -1.25 -19.56 3.16
N LYS A 61 -1.58 -19.57 1.86
CA LYS A 61 -0.58 -19.51 0.79
C LYS A 61 0.25 -18.23 0.85
N THR A 62 -0.43 -17.08 0.93
CA THR A 62 0.22 -15.76 0.99
C THR A 62 1.13 -15.62 2.21
N ASN A 63 0.77 -16.23 3.34
CA ASN A 63 1.55 -16.18 4.57
C ASN A 63 2.88 -16.96 4.44
N ALA A 64 2.86 -18.11 3.77
CA ALA A 64 4.07 -18.90 3.50
C ALA A 64 5.04 -18.14 2.56
N GLU A 65 4.52 -17.61 1.45
CA GLU A 65 5.29 -16.78 0.51
C GLU A 65 5.86 -15.54 1.21
N ARG A 66 5.03 -14.87 2.03
CA ARG A 66 5.44 -13.72 2.83
C ARG A 66 6.57 -14.05 3.78
N LYS A 67 6.53 -15.16 4.51
CA LYS A 67 7.60 -15.53 5.45
C LYS A 67 8.94 -15.69 4.74
N SER A 68 8.93 -16.31 3.55
CA SER A 68 10.13 -16.39 2.72
C SER A 68 10.62 -15.02 2.28
N LEU A 69 9.71 -14.17 1.79
CA LEU A 69 10.04 -12.82 1.33
C LEU A 69 10.63 -11.96 2.47
N LEU A 70 10.02 -12.02 3.66
CA LEU A 70 10.47 -11.28 4.83
C LEU A 70 11.88 -11.69 5.25
N ASN A 71 12.17 -12.99 5.29
CA ASN A 71 13.52 -13.47 5.61
C ASN A 71 14.55 -12.95 4.60
N SER A 72 14.24 -13.02 3.29
CA SER A 72 15.12 -12.50 2.25
C SER A 72 15.28 -10.97 2.33
N LEU A 73 14.22 -10.26 2.67
CA LEU A 73 14.22 -8.80 2.81
C LEU A 73 15.03 -8.37 4.05
N GLU A 74 14.91 -9.08 5.16
CA GLU A 74 15.68 -8.83 6.38
C GLU A 74 17.18 -9.08 6.15
N GLU A 75 17.54 -10.15 5.44
CA GLU A 75 18.92 -10.40 5.05
C GLU A 75 19.46 -9.32 4.10
N ALA A 76 18.67 -8.90 3.12
CA ALA A 76 19.05 -7.83 2.19
C ALA A 76 19.18 -6.48 2.90
N LYS A 77 18.26 -6.17 3.84
CA LYS A 77 18.31 -4.98 4.68
C LYS A 77 19.58 -4.96 5.51
N LYS A 78 19.91 -6.06 6.20
CA LYS A 78 21.13 -6.18 6.98
C LYS A 78 22.38 -5.94 6.13
N LYS A 79 22.47 -6.58 4.95
CA LYS A 79 23.60 -6.37 4.03
C LYS A 79 23.70 -4.91 3.57
N LYS A 80 22.57 -4.23 3.37
CA LYS A 80 22.53 -2.80 3.00
C LYS A 80 23.01 -1.93 4.17
N GLU A 81 22.53 -2.17 5.39
CA GLU A 81 22.95 -1.47 6.61
C GLU A 81 24.46 -1.64 6.84
N ASP A 82 24.96 -2.87 6.80
CA ASP A 82 26.40 -3.19 6.96
C ASP A 82 27.25 -2.44 5.91
N ALA A 83 26.84 -2.46 4.64
CA ALA A 83 27.55 -1.77 3.57
C ALA A 83 27.54 -0.23 3.72
N LEU A 84 26.44 0.34 4.19
CA LEU A 84 26.35 1.78 4.47
C LEU A 84 27.25 2.17 5.66
N GLU A 85 27.29 1.35 6.71
CA GLU A 85 28.16 1.57 7.86
C GLU A 85 29.64 1.46 7.49
N ASP A 86 30.04 0.43 6.73
CA ASP A 86 31.40 0.26 6.22
C ASP A 86 31.84 1.46 5.36
N THR A 87 30.93 1.96 4.52
CA THR A 87 31.20 3.13 3.68
C THR A 87 31.39 4.38 4.53
N ARG A 88 30.53 4.61 5.52
CA ARG A 88 30.63 5.73 6.47
C ARG A 88 31.93 5.68 7.28
N ASP A 89 32.31 4.50 7.77
CA ASP A 89 33.58 4.30 8.48
C ASP A 89 34.78 4.59 7.57
N SER A 90 34.73 4.15 6.32
CA SER A 90 35.73 4.45 5.31
C SER A 90 35.85 5.96 5.06
N GLU A 91 34.73 6.71 4.97
CA GLU A 91 34.78 8.18 4.88
C GLU A 91 35.44 8.81 6.10
N MET A 92 35.12 8.33 7.30
CA MET A 92 35.68 8.87 8.55
C MET A 92 37.20 8.64 8.59
N LYS A 93 37.66 7.44 8.22
CA LYS A 93 39.08 7.12 8.09
C LYS A 93 39.76 8.01 7.05
N LEU A 94 39.15 8.19 5.88
CA LEU A 94 39.65 9.07 4.81
C LEU A 94 39.85 10.51 5.27
N LYS A 95 38.88 11.06 6.03
CA LYS A 95 38.98 12.40 6.62
C LYS A 95 40.05 12.51 7.71
N ALA A 96 40.35 11.41 8.40
CA ALA A 96 41.31 11.36 9.51
C ALA A 96 42.76 11.07 9.07
N PHE A 97 43.03 10.78 7.80
CA PHE A 97 44.41 10.63 7.30
C PHE A 97 45.24 11.91 7.55
N PRO A 98 46.58 11.80 7.70
CA PRO A 98 47.44 12.93 8.09
C PRO A 98 47.24 14.18 7.21
N GLU A 99 47.32 15.36 7.82
CA GLU A 99 47.05 16.69 7.22
C GLU A 99 47.66 16.87 5.83
N VAL A 100 48.86 16.32 5.58
CA VAL A 100 49.55 16.42 4.29
C VAL A 100 48.75 15.84 3.13
N CYS A 101 48.03 14.73 3.31
CA CYS A 101 47.14 14.19 2.28
C CYS A 101 45.80 14.93 2.24
N ASN A 102 45.28 15.35 3.38
CA ASN A 102 43.97 16.01 3.44
C ASN A 102 43.98 17.37 2.75
N GLU A 103 44.91 18.25 3.13
CA GLU A 103 45.04 19.59 2.54
C GLU A 103 45.40 19.54 1.05
N THR A 104 46.32 18.67 0.67
CA THR A 104 46.73 18.51 -0.73
C THR A 104 45.58 17.99 -1.60
N MET A 105 44.83 16.99 -1.13
CA MET A 105 43.70 16.43 -1.89
C MET A 105 42.54 17.42 -2.00
N MET A 106 42.26 18.19 -0.95
CA MET A 106 41.25 19.25 -0.99
C MET A 106 41.63 20.36 -1.97
N ALA A 107 42.88 20.82 -1.94
CA ALA A 107 43.37 21.84 -2.88
C ALA A 107 43.27 21.36 -4.34
N LEU A 108 43.73 20.14 -4.62
CA LEU A 108 43.60 19.53 -5.95
C LEU A 108 42.13 19.37 -6.38
N TRP A 109 41.22 19.08 -5.44
CA TRP A 109 39.79 18.99 -5.74
C TRP A 109 39.22 20.35 -6.13
N GLU A 110 39.53 21.43 -5.39
CA GLU A 110 39.09 22.78 -5.74
C GLU A 110 39.60 23.23 -7.11
N GLU A 111 40.83 22.86 -7.48
CA GLU A 111 41.38 23.10 -8.82
C GLU A 111 40.68 22.26 -9.91
N CYS A 112 40.25 21.04 -9.57
CA CYS A 112 39.59 20.12 -10.48
C CYS A 112 38.13 20.53 -10.79
N LYS A 113 37.39 21.07 -9.82
CA LYS A 113 35.99 21.50 -9.98
C LYS A 113 35.70 22.34 -11.23
N PRO A 114 36.42 23.46 -11.51
CA PRO A 114 36.17 24.25 -12.71
C PRO A 114 36.47 23.48 -14.01
N CYS A 115 37.46 22.59 -14.00
CA CYS A 115 37.79 21.72 -15.14
C CYS A 115 36.65 20.73 -15.44
N LEU A 116 36.13 20.07 -14.40
CA LEU A 116 34.99 19.15 -14.49
C LEU A 116 33.74 19.86 -14.98
N LYS A 117 33.42 21.03 -14.38
CA LYS A 117 32.28 21.86 -14.79
C LYS A 117 32.38 22.23 -16.27
N HIS A 118 33.53 22.76 -16.71
CA HIS A 118 33.73 23.14 -18.10
C HIS A 118 33.57 21.96 -19.06
N THR A 119 34.21 20.83 -18.75
CA THR A 119 34.20 19.64 -19.61
C THR A 119 32.79 19.04 -19.74
N CYS A 120 32.10 18.89 -18.61
CA CYS A 120 30.73 18.38 -18.58
C CYS A 120 29.77 19.30 -19.34
N MET A 121 29.86 20.62 -19.11
CA MET A 121 29.01 21.59 -19.81
C MET A 121 29.28 21.65 -21.31
N LYS A 122 30.54 21.51 -21.72
CA LYS A 122 30.92 21.42 -23.14
C LYS A 122 30.35 20.18 -23.81
N PHE A 123 30.37 19.04 -23.13
CA PHE A 123 29.74 17.81 -23.61
C PHE A 123 28.22 17.97 -23.68
N TYR A 124 27.59 18.45 -22.61
CA TYR A 124 26.15 18.64 -22.54
C TYR A 124 25.65 19.57 -23.65
N ALA A 125 26.28 20.72 -23.86
CA ALA A 125 25.90 21.66 -24.92
C ALA A 125 26.06 21.07 -26.33
N ARG A 126 27.00 20.13 -26.51
CA ARG A 126 27.19 19.43 -27.80
C ARG A 126 26.10 18.38 -28.04
N VAL A 127 25.73 17.62 -27.01
CA VAL A 127 24.79 16.49 -27.12
C VAL A 127 23.34 16.96 -27.03
N CYS A 128 23.05 17.80 -26.04
CA CYS A 128 21.74 18.35 -25.78
C CYS A 128 21.65 19.73 -26.46
N ARG A 129 20.81 19.86 -27.49
CA ARG A 129 20.56 21.12 -28.23
C ARG A 129 19.73 22.15 -27.43
N SER A 130 19.76 22.07 -26.10
CA SER A 130 18.88 22.78 -25.17
C SER A 130 19.68 23.75 -24.30
N GLY A 131 19.00 24.79 -23.76
CA GLY A 131 19.62 25.80 -22.90
C GLY A 131 20.34 25.19 -21.70
N SER A 132 21.63 25.50 -21.56
CA SER A 132 22.56 24.85 -20.63
C SER A 132 22.61 25.50 -19.24
N GLY A 133 21.84 26.57 -18.99
CA GLY A 133 21.93 27.36 -17.76
C GLY A 133 21.57 26.58 -16.49
N LEU A 134 20.43 25.89 -16.50
CA LEU A 134 19.94 25.13 -15.34
C LEU A 134 20.91 23.98 -14.96
N VAL A 135 21.36 23.23 -15.96
CA VAL A 135 22.27 22.09 -15.75
C VAL A 135 23.63 22.57 -15.24
N GLY A 136 24.11 23.72 -15.73
CA GLY A 136 25.35 24.32 -15.24
C GLY A 136 25.27 24.71 -13.77
N GLN A 137 24.13 25.24 -13.32
CA GLN A 137 23.90 25.59 -11.92
C GLN A 137 23.80 24.33 -11.04
N GLN A 138 23.02 23.33 -11.46
CA GLN A 138 22.89 22.06 -10.73
C GLN A 138 24.24 21.33 -10.60
N LEU A 139 25.04 21.32 -11.67
CA LEU A 139 26.36 20.72 -11.65
C LEU A 139 27.32 21.47 -10.72
N GLU A 140 27.28 22.80 -10.72
CA GLU A 140 28.09 23.60 -9.80
C GLU A 140 27.69 23.38 -8.34
N GLU A 141 26.40 23.33 -8.04
CA GLU A 141 25.89 23.00 -6.71
C GLU A 141 26.35 21.60 -6.27
N PHE A 142 26.26 20.60 -7.14
CA PHE A 142 26.77 19.26 -6.88
C PHE A 142 28.28 19.26 -6.59
N LEU A 143 29.08 19.91 -7.43
CA LEU A 143 30.54 19.98 -7.24
C LEU A 143 30.90 20.72 -5.94
N ASN A 144 30.14 21.74 -5.55
CA ASN A 144 30.36 22.46 -4.30
C ASN A 144 30.01 21.64 -3.06
N GLN A 145 28.99 20.78 -3.14
CA GLN A 145 28.62 19.86 -2.06
C GLN A 145 29.50 18.61 -2.02
N SER A 146 30.20 18.29 -3.11
CA SER A 146 31.10 17.14 -3.20
C SER A 146 32.47 17.41 -2.56
N SER A 147 33.07 16.36 -1.99
CA SER A 147 34.47 16.37 -1.58
C SER A 147 35.12 15.04 -1.93
N PRO A 148 36.47 14.99 -2.05
CA PRO A 148 37.20 13.78 -2.42
C PRO A 148 37.10 12.67 -1.37
N PHE A 149 36.52 12.95 -0.19
CA PHE A 149 36.35 11.99 0.90
C PHE A 149 34.89 11.60 1.16
N TYR A 150 33.95 12.13 0.38
CA TYR A 150 32.55 11.72 0.44
C TYR A 150 32.24 10.73 -0.67
N PHE A 151 31.53 9.65 -0.32
CA PHE A 151 31.01 8.71 -1.27
C PHE A 151 29.59 9.11 -1.67
N TRP A 152 29.32 8.95 -2.96
CA TRP A 152 28.02 9.20 -3.57
C TRP A 152 27.59 7.94 -4.29
N MET A 153 26.34 7.53 -4.09
CA MET A 153 25.76 6.34 -4.70
C MET A 153 24.51 6.76 -5.44
N ASN A 154 24.48 6.55 -6.77
CA ASN A 154 23.36 6.94 -7.64
C ASN A 154 22.93 8.41 -7.51
N GLY A 155 23.83 9.31 -7.09
CA GLY A 155 23.54 10.73 -6.91
C GLY A 155 23.15 11.13 -5.48
N ASP A 156 23.03 10.18 -4.55
CA ASP A 156 22.74 10.44 -3.15
C ASP A 156 23.99 10.30 -2.26
N ARG A 157 24.08 11.14 -1.22
CA ARG A 157 25.12 11.04 -0.19
C ARG A 157 24.79 9.90 0.78
N ILE A 158 25.82 9.25 1.32
CA ILE A 158 25.68 8.17 2.30
C ILE A 158 24.79 8.55 3.49
N ASP A 159 24.90 9.77 4.02
CA ASP A 159 24.03 10.22 5.14
C ASP A 159 22.55 10.25 4.76
N SER A 160 22.23 10.69 3.54
CA SER A 160 20.86 10.70 3.02
C SER A 160 20.33 9.28 2.83
N LEU A 161 21.20 8.37 2.38
CA LEU A 161 20.85 6.95 2.23
C LEU A 161 20.61 6.27 3.58
N LEU A 162 21.39 6.60 4.62
CA LEU A 162 21.17 6.13 5.98
C LEU A 162 19.82 6.61 6.54
N GLU A 163 19.46 7.86 6.28
CA GLU A 163 18.16 8.38 6.71
C GLU A 163 16.99 7.73 5.95
N SER A 164 17.14 7.57 4.64
CA SER A 164 16.15 6.86 3.82
C SER A 164 15.99 5.40 4.28
N ASP A 165 17.08 4.75 4.70
CA ASP A 165 17.03 3.38 5.20
C ASP A 165 16.23 3.26 6.52
N ARG A 166 16.41 4.21 7.44
CA ARG A 166 15.61 4.30 8.67
C ARG A 166 14.12 4.46 8.38
N GLN A 167 13.77 5.36 7.45
CA GLN A 167 12.38 5.56 7.04
C GLN A 167 11.80 4.30 6.39
N GLN A 168 12.58 3.65 5.52
CA GLN A 168 12.17 2.40 4.87
C GLN A 168 11.87 1.30 5.91
N SER A 169 12.66 1.20 6.98
CA SER A 169 12.40 0.25 8.07
C SER A 169 11.06 0.51 8.76
N GLN A 170 10.75 1.77 9.09
CA GLN A 170 9.49 2.11 9.75
C GLN A 170 8.27 1.76 8.90
N VAL A 171 8.36 1.98 7.58
CA VAL A 171 7.29 1.60 6.63
C VAL A 171 7.11 0.09 6.58
N LEU A 172 8.21 -0.66 6.56
CA LEU A 172 8.17 -2.12 6.55
C LEU A 172 7.52 -2.67 7.83
N ASP A 173 7.89 -2.13 8.99
CA ASP A 173 7.31 -2.53 10.28
C ASP A 173 5.80 -2.26 10.33
N ALA A 174 5.35 -1.09 9.86
CA ALA A 174 3.92 -0.76 9.77
C ALA A 174 3.16 -1.71 8.82
N MET A 175 3.77 -2.05 7.68
CA MET A 175 3.22 -3.03 6.75
C MET A 175 3.11 -4.42 7.39
N GLN A 176 4.13 -4.83 8.14
CA GLN A 176 4.17 -6.09 8.85
C GLN A 176 3.03 -6.23 9.86
N ASP A 177 2.80 -5.17 10.64
CA ASP A 177 1.73 -5.07 11.63
C ASP A 177 0.33 -5.12 11.02
N SER A 178 0.15 -4.43 9.88
CA SER A 178 -1.13 -4.44 9.15
C SER A 178 -1.53 -5.85 8.72
N PHE A 179 -0.58 -6.61 8.18
CA PHE A 179 -0.81 -7.99 7.78
C PHE A 179 -0.98 -8.94 8.96
N ALA A 180 -0.22 -8.76 10.05
CA ALA A 180 -0.36 -9.58 11.25
C ALA A 180 -1.79 -9.46 11.83
N ARG A 181 -2.36 -8.25 11.84
CA ARG A 181 -3.76 -8.01 12.22
C ARG A 181 -4.74 -8.71 11.27
N ALA A 182 -4.57 -8.57 9.96
CA ALA A 182 -5.46 -9.20 8.98
C ALA A 182 -5.45 -10.73 9.09
N SER A 183 -4.27 -11.34 9.23
CA SER A 183 -4.12 -12.78 9.44
C SER A 183 -4.80 -13.21 10.74
N GLY A 184 -4.56 -12.50 11.84
CA GLY A 184 -5.15 -12.81 13.14
C GLY A 184 -6.68 -12.78 13.13
N ILE A 185 -7.28 -11.78 12.47
CA ILE A 185 -8.75 -11.71 12.32
C ILE A 185 -9.27 -12.97 11.61
N ILE A 186 -8.60 -13.42 10.56
CA ILE A 186 -9.06 -14.58 9.81
C ILE A 186 -8.85 -15.88 10.57
N ASP A 187 -7.74 -16.02 11.29
CA ASP A 187 -7.54 -17.15 12.20
C ASP A 187 -8.65 -17.21 13.26
N THR A 188 -9.03 -16.07 13.86
CA THR A 188 -10.14 -16.03 14.83
C THR A 188 -11.49 -16.39 14.22
N LEU A 189 -11.80 -15.92 13.00
CA LEU A 189 -13.04 -16.24 12.30
C LEU A 189 -13.16 -17.76 12.06
N PHE A 190 -12.06 -18.45 11.77
CA PHE A 190 -12.08 -19.89 11.53
C PHE A 190 -11.99 -20.76 12.78
N GLN A 191 -11.61 -20.19 13.91
CA GLN A 191 -11.74 -20.86 15.21
C GLN A 191 -13.19 -20.83 15.73
N ASP A 192 -14.03 -19.92 15.22
CA ASP A 192 -15.44 -19.89 15.57
C ASP A 192 -16.20 -21.12 15.07
N ARG A 193 -17.11 -21.63 15.91
CA ARG A 193 -17.87 -22.88 15.67
C ARG A 193 -18.67 -22.88 14.37
N PHE A 194 -18.96 -21.71 13.82
CA PHE A 194 -19.70 -21.54 12.56
C PHE A 194 -18.98 -22.18 11.37
N PHE A 195 -17.65 -22.09 11.31
CA PHE A 195 -16.85 -22.66 10.22
C PHE A 195 -16.26 -24.05 10.54
N ALA A 196 -16.28 -24.45 11.81
CA ALA A 196 -15.84 -25.78 12.25
C ALA A 196 -16.89 -26.88 12.02
N ARG A 197 -18.17 -26.50 11.86
CA ARG A 197 -19.22 -27.44 11.44
C ARG A 197 -19.13 -27.61 9.94
N GLU A 198 -18.80 -28.82 9.48
CA GLU A 198 -19.27 -29.25 8.17
C GLU A 198 -20.80 -29.07 8.20
N LEU A 199 -21.32 -28.16 7.37
CA LEU A 199 -22.75 -28.04 7.10
C LEU A 199 -23.16 -29.38 6.50
N HIS A 200 -23.50 -30.33 7.37
CA HIS A 200 -24.08 -31.59 6.99
C HIS A 200 -25.48 -31.27 6.47
N ASP A 201 -25.65 -31.52 5.19
CA ASP A 201 -26.87 -31.31 4.43
C ASP A 201 -28.02 -32.10 5.10
N PRO A 202 -29.04 -31.45 5.67
CA PRO A 202 -30.28 -32.12 5.98
C PRO A 202 -31.19 -31.96 4.76
N HIS A 203 -31.14 -32.97 3.88
CA HIS A 203 -32.03 -33.27 2.74
C HIS A 203 -31.54 -32.96 1.33
#